data_AF-E2AL45-F1
#
_entry.id   AF-E2AL45-F1
#
_cell.length_a   1.000
_cell.length_b   1.000
_cell.length_c   1.000
_cell.angle_alpha   90.00
_cell.angle_beta   90.00
_cell.angle_gamma   90.00
#
_symmetry.space_group_name_H-M   'P 1'
#
loop_
_entity.id
_entity.type
_entity.pdbx_description
1 polymer ?
#
loop_
_entity_poly.entity_id
_entity_poly.type
_entity_poly.pdbx_seq_one_letter_code
_entity_poly.pdbx_strand_id
1 'polypeptide(L)'
;RGIISDWPNGIPELFKAIDLRRDIIKMERMKKRIWNKDDNTTKTVASDNIVVTFRGKNFTDYVSIYNRMGFLRVKPYVEAVKQCFNCYKYGHTKNKCKSKTKCPICGKDAHGECNNAPQCVNCGGRHKSNYREC
;
A
#
# COMPACT_ATOMS: atom_id res chain seq x y z
N ARG A 1 9.26 3.32 7.39
CA ARG A 1 9.60 3.03 5.96
C ARG A 1 9.42 4.30 5.17
N GLY A 2 10.29 4.57 4.20
CA GLY A 2 10.19 5.72 3.30
C GLY A 2 10.25 5.30 1.83
N ILE A 3 9.83 6.19 0.95
CA ILE A 3 9.81 6.02 -0.51
C ILE A 3 10.71 7.08 -1.13
N ILE A 4 11.64 6.64 -1.97
CA ILE A 4 12.45 7.50 -2.85
C ILE A 4 11.98 7.26 -4.27
N SER A 5 11.49 8.32 -4.93
CA SER A 5 10.99 8.28 -6.31
C SER A 5 11.99 8.85 -7.32
N ASP A 6 12.89 9.72 -6.86
CA ASP A 6 13.71 10.58 -7.73
C ASP A 6 15.12 9.99 -7.96
N TRP A 7 15.25 8.66 -7.98
CA TRP A 7 16.53 7.98 -8.22
C TRP A 7 16.52 7.21 -9.56
N PRO A 8 17.35 7.62 -10.54
CA PRO A 8 17.29 7.07 -11.90
C PRO A 8 17.94 5.69 -12.04
N ASN A 9 18.89 5.35 -11.16
CA ASN A 9 19.73 4.16 -11.29
C ASN A 9 19.21 2.99 -10.44
N GLY A 10 19.98 1.91 -10.35
CA GLY A 10 19.66 0.76 -9.50
C GLY A 10 19.81 1.04 -8.01
N ILE A 11 19.32 0.08 -7.21
CA ILE A 11 19.49 0.07 -5.75
C ILE A 11 20.98 -0.01 -5.35
N PRO A 12 21.85 -0.82 -6.00
CA PRO A 12 23.27 -0.86 -5.65
C PRO A 12 23.96 0.50 -5.75
N GLU A 13 23.63 1.27 -6.78
CA GLU A 13 24.14 2.62 -7.00
C GLU A 13 23.61 3.59 -5.94
N LEU A 14 22.31 3.50 -5.61
CA LEU A 14 21.72 4.31 -4.53
C LEU A 14 22.40 4.03 -3.20
N PHE A 15 22.63 2.75 -2.90
CA PHE A 15 23.29 2.35 -1.66
C PHE A 15 24.72 2.89 -1.58
N LYS A 16 25.46 2.93 -2.69
CA LYS A 16 26.80 3.55 -2.77
C LYS A 16 26.74 5.08 -2.68
N ALA A 17 25.69 5.72 -3.17
CA ALA A 17 25.57 7.17 -3.15
C ALA A 17 25.20 7.71 -1.76
N ILE A 18 24.37 6.99 -0.98
CA ILE A 18 23.93 7.44 0.35
C ILE A 18 25.10 7.51 1.34
N ASP A 19 25.17 8.61 2.09
CA ASP A 19 26.23 8.87 3.08
C ASP A 19 26.03 8.03 4.35
N LEU A 20 24.83 8.06 4.93
CA LEU A 20 24.51 7.40 6.21
C LEU A 20 23.77 6.08 6.00
N ARG A 21 24.54 5.03 5.68
CA ARG A 21 23.99 3.70 5.37
C ARG A 21 23.65 2.85 6.60
N ARG A 22 24.25 3.17 7.75
CA ARG A 22 24.14 2.38 8.99
C ARG A 22 22.70 2.20 9.50
N ASP A 23 21.84 3.14 9.15
CA ASP A 23 20.44 3.17 9.57
C ASP A 23 19.51 2.50 8.55
N ILE A 24 20.01 2.00 7.42
CA ILE A 24 19.22 1.30 6.41
C ILE A 24 19.22 -0.20 6.69
N ILE A 25 18.04 -0.76 6.92
CA ILE A 25 17.82 -2.20 7.11
C ILE A 25 17.61 -2.89 5.76
N LYS A 26 16.82 -2.27 4.87
CA LYS A 26 16.40 -2.89 3.61
C LYS A 26 16.06 -1.84 2.56
N MET A 27 16.40 -2.13 1.31
CA MET A 27 15.97 -1.37 0.13
C MET A 27 15.34 -2.32 -0.88
N GLU A 28 14.15 -1.97 -1.39
CA GLU A 28 13.44 -2.80 -2.38
C GLU A 28 12.60 -1.94 -3.32
N ARG A 29 12.52 -2.32 -4.60
CA ARG A 29 11.61 -1.66 -5.55
C ARG A 29 10.16 -2.04 -5.26
N MET A 30 9.27 -1.07 -5.31
CA MET A 30 7.83 -1.34 -5.29
C MET A 30 7.45 -2.15 -6.51
N LYS A 31 6.49 -3.06 -6.35
CA LYS A 31 5.91 -3.83 -7.46
C LYS A 31 4.51 -3.30 -7.74
N LYS A 32 4.21 -3.07 -9.02
CA LYS A 32 2.86 -2.70 -9.49
C LYS A 32 2.33 -3.81 -10.39
N ARG A 33 1.02 -4.07 -10.27
CA ARG A 33 0.31 -4.97 -11.18
C ARG A 33 -0.19 -4.14 -12.36
N ILE A 34 0.17 -4.55 -13.57
CA ILE A 34 -0.29 -3.93 -14.81
C ILE A 34 -1.15 -4.96 -15.54
N TRP A 35 -2.32 -4.51 -15.97
CA TRP A 35 -3.20 -5.28 -16.83
C TRP A 35 -2.77 -5.08 -18.29
N ASN A 36 -2.43 -6.16 -18.99
CA ASN A 36 -2.23 -6.12 -20.42
C ASN A 36 -3.54 -6.46 -21.13
N LYS A 37 -4.07 -5.53 -21.94
CA LYS A 37 -5.30 -5.74 -22.70
C LYS A 37 -5.12 -6.79 -23.80
N ASP A 38 -3.94 -6.86 -24.40
CA ASP A 38 -3.68 -7.72 -25.57
C ASP A 38 -3.57 -9.19 -25.17
N ASP A 39 -2.87 -9.47 -24.08
CA ASP A 39 -2.68 -10.84 -23.56
C ASP A 39 -3.79 -11.28 -22.60
N ASN A 40 -4.75 -10.41 -22.26
CA ASN A 40 -5.73 -10.60 -21.18
C ASN A 40 -5.11 -11.09 -19.85
N THR A 41 -3.86 -10.69 -19.57
CA THR A 41 -3.08 -11.15 -18.41
C THR A 41 -2.65 -10.00 -17.52
N THR A 42 -2.51 -10.30 -16.22
CA THR A 42 -1.92 -9.37 -15.26
C THR A 42 -0.44 -9.69 -15.07
N LYS A 43 0.44 -8.76 -15.46
CA LYS A 43 1.89 -8.87 -15.21
C LYS A 43 2.26 -8.02 -13.99
N THR A 44 3.18 -8.52 -13.17
CA THR A 44 3.73 -7.76 -12.03
C THR A 44 5.07 -7.19 -12.44
N VAL A 45 5.20 -5.86 -12.45
CA VAL A 45 6.44 -5.17 -12.86
C VAL A 45 7.00 -4.35 -11.71
N ALA A 46 8.32 -4.16 -11.70
CA ALA A 46 8.97 -3.24 -10.78
C ALA A 46 8.63 -1.78 -11.14
N SER A 47 8.54 -0.93 -10.13
CA SER A 47 8.39 0.52 -10.24
C SER A 47 9.72 1.21 -9.98
N ASP A 48 9.85 2.45 -10.45
CA ASP A 48 11.01 3.29 -10.14
C ASP A 48 11.10 3.69 -8.67
N ASN A 49 9.98 3.62 -7.94
CA ASN A 49 9.90 3.87 -6.51
C ASN A 49 10.66 2.81 -5.70
N ILE A 50 11.62 3.28 -4.89
CA ILE A 50 12.41 2.46 -3.98
C ILE A 50 11.90 2.67 -2.55
N VAL A 51 11.49 1.59 -1.90
CA VAL A 51 11.15 1.58 -0.47
C VAL A 51 12.41 1.35 0.33
N VAL A 52 12.69 2.26 1.27
CA VAL A 52 13.78 2.17 2.22
C VAL A 52 13.20 1.91 3.61
N THR A 53 13.68 0.85 4.26
CA THR A 53 13.34 0.53 5.65
C THR A 53 14.48 0.98 6.54
N PHE A 54 14.21 1.96 7.40
CA PHE A 54 15.18 2.49 8.35
C PHE A 54 15.11 1.75 9.69
N ARG A 55 16.22 1.76 10.43
CA ARG A 55 16.32 1.27 11.81
C ARG A 55 15.72 2.30 12.77
N GLY A 56 14.82 1.85 13.64
CA GLY A 56 14.18 2.69 14.64
C GLY A 56 13.22 3.74 14.05
N LYS A 57 12.96 4.79 14.84
CA LYS A 57 12.08 5.91 14.45
C LYS A 57 12.82 7.03 13.69
N ASN A 58 14.03 6.77 13.20
CA ASN A 58 14.84 7.74 12.45
C ASN A 58 14.32 7.91 11.03
N PHE A 59 13.03 8.24 10.90
CA PHE A 59 12.46 8.71 9.66
C PHE A 59 12.98 10.12 9.41
N THR A 60 13.69 10.30 8.31
CA THR A 60 14.14 11.60 7.82
C THR A 60 13.36 11.89 6.54
N ASP A 61 12.98 13.16 6.35
CA ASP A 61 12.34 13.60 5.10
C ASP A 61 13.32 13.61 3.92
N TYR A 62 14.63 13.52 4.19
CA TYR A 62 15.70 13.54 3.18
C TYR A 62 16.87 12.64 3.54
N VAL A 63 17.48 12.03 2.52
CA VAL A 63 18.78 11.35 2.64
C VAL A 63 19.82 12.10 1.84
N SER A 64 21.00 12.33 2.42
CA SER A 64 22.13 12.94 1.71
C SER A 64 22.87 11.90 0.88
N ILE A 65 23.36 12.34 -0.28
CA ILE A 65 24.13 11.54 -1.22
C ILE A 65 25.42 12.24 -1.61
N TYR A 66 26.41 11.44 -2.02
CA TYR A 66 27.69 11.90 -2.54
C TYR A 66 28.39 12.89 -1.60
N ASN A 67 28.56 12.53 -0.33
CA ASN A 67 29.15 13.36 0.72
C ASN A 67 28.46 14.74 0.84
N ARG A 68 27.13 14.73 0.96
CA ARG A 68 26.27 15.93 1.05
C ARG A 68 26.25 16.85 -0.18
N MET A 69 26.65 16.36 -1.35
CA MET A 69 26.50 17.10 -2.61
C MET A 69 25.06 17.09 -3.15
N GLY A 70 24.19 16.22 -2.62
CA GLY A 70 22.77 16.20 -2.98
C GLY A 70 21.88 15.62 -1.88
N PHE A 71 20.58 15.84 -2.03
CA PHE A 71 19.54 15.33 -1.12
C PHE A 71 18.42 14.68 -1.92
N LEU A 72 18.02 13.47 -1.52
CA LEU A 72 16.86 12.79 -2.07
C LEU A 72 15.71 12.87 -1.07
N ARG A 73 14.53 13.26 -1.55
CA ARG A 73 13.33 13.29 -0.72
C ARG A 73 12.86 11.87 -0.40
N VAL A 74 12.52 11.66 0.87
CA VAL A 74 12.00 10.41 1.39
C VAL A 74 10.56 10.67 1.85
N LYS A 75 9.60 10.14 1.10
CA LYS A 75 8.18 10.25 1.46
C LYS A 75 7.80 9.13 2.44
N PRO A 76 6.96 9.38 3.46
CA PRO A 76 6.46 8.31 4.32
C PRO A 76 5.79 7.21 3.51
N TYR A 77 6.14 5.96 3.76
CA TYR A 77 5.43 4.82 3.17
C TYR A 77 4.13 4.59 3.93
N VAL A 78 3.00 4.96 3.33
CA VAL A 78 1.67 4.70 3.87
C VAL A 78 1.15 3.38 3.30
N GLU A 79 1.00 2.38 4.17
CA GLU A 79 0.41 1.09 3.76
C GLU A 79 -1.06 1.27 3.42
N ALA A 80 -1.47 0.74 2.27
CA ALA A 80 -2.87 0.71 1.89
C ALA A 80 -3.69 -0.06 2.95
N VAL A 81 -4.71 0.59 3.49
CA VAL A 81 -5.61 -0.05 4.46
C VAL A 81 -6.32 -1.21 3.77
N LYS A 82 -6.15 -2.40 4.32
CA LYS A 82 -6.76 -3.61 3.77
C LYS A 82 -8.23 -3.66 4.16
N GLN A 83 -9.10 -3.82 3.18
CA GLN A 83 -10.51 -4.13 3.42
C GLN A 83 -10.72 -5.64 3.35
N CYS A 84 -11.46 -6.17 4.34
CA CYS A 84 -11.82 -7.58 4.37
C CYS A 84 -13.01 -7.85 3.44
N PHE A 85 -12.85 -8.62 2.37
CA PHE A 85 -13.97 -8.99 1.49
C PHE A 85 -14.94 -10.05 2.07
N ASN A 86 -14.83 -10.37 3.36
CA ASN A 86 -15.78 -11.23 4.07
C ASN A 86 -16.76 -10.42 4.92
N CYS A 87 -16.23 -9.54 5.79
CA CYS A 87 -17.04 -8.73 6.70
C CYS A 87 -17.04 -7.23 6.36
N TYR A 88 -16.30 -6.82 5.32
CA TYR A 88 -16.15 -5.45 4.81
C TYR A 88 -15.54 -4.42 5.77
N LYS A 89 -15.08 -4.86 6.94
CA LYS A 89 -14.30 -4.03 7.88
C LYS A 89 -12.86 -3.85 7.42
N TYR A 90 -12.26 -2.74 7.82
CA TYR A 90 -10.86 -2.43 7.57
C TYR A 90 -9.90 -3.15 8.56
N GLY A 91 -8.62 -3.20 8.18
CA GLY A 91 -7.52 -3.66 9.05
C GLY A 91 -7.13 -5.13 8.89
N HIS A 92 -7.89 -5.94 8.14
CA HIS A 92 -7.56 -7.35 7.90
C HIS A 92 -8.03 -7.83 6.53
N THR A 93 -7.50 -8.97 6.10
CA THR A 93 -7.92 -9.66 4.86
C THR A 93 -8.89 -10.79 5.17
N LYS A 94 -9.61 -11.27 4.15
CA LYS A 94 -10.54 -12.41 4.26
C LYS A 94 -9.90 -13.63 4.93
N ASN A 95 -8.66 -13.96 4.60
CA ASN A 95 -7.96 -15.14 5.15
C ASN A 95 -7.72 -15.07 6.66
N LYS A 96 -7.73 -13.87 7.26
CA LYS A 96 -7.59 -13.67 8.72
C LYS A 96 -8.91 -13.30 9.38
N CYS A 97 -10.02 -13.31 8.64
CA CYS A 97 -11.31 -12.92 9.15
C CYS A 97 -11.91 -14.04 10.01
N LYS A 98 -12.38 -13.68 11.21
CA LYS A 98 -13.10 -14.58 12.12
C LYS A 98 -14.60 -14.28 12.19
N SER A 99 -15.07 -13.27 11.45
CA SER A 99 -16.47 -12.85 11.45
C SER A 99 -17.30 -13.65 10.45
N LYS A 100 -18.62 -13.70 10.63
CA LYS A 100 -19.55 -14.18 9.62
C LYS A 100 -19.47 -13.32 8.36
N THR A 101 -19.74 -13.93 7.21
CA THR A 101 -19.84 -13.24 5.92
C THR A 101 -20.96 -12.21 5.99
N LYS A 102 -20.69 -10.98 5.54
CA LYS A 102 -21.66 -9.88 5.50
C LYS A 102 -22.11 -9.58 4.08
N CYS A 103 -23.31 -9.02 3.92
CA CYS A 103 -23.76 -8.46 2.67
C CYS A 103 -23.04 -7.12 2.42
N PRO A 104 -22.39 -6.93 1.25
CA PRO A 104 -21.73 -5.65 0.93
C PRO A 104 -22.70 -4.47 0.84
N ILE A 105 -23.98 -4.75 0.54
CA ILE A 105 -24.98 -3.71 0.29
C ILE A 105 -25.52 -3.19 1.63
N CYS A 106 -26.10 -4.06 2.46
CA CYS A 106 -26.81 -3.64 3.67
C CYS A 106 -26.05 -3.92 4.98
N GLY A 107 -24.87 -4.53 4.94
CA GLY A 107 -24.04 -4.81 6.12
C GLY A 107 -24.57 -5.91 7.07
N LYS A 108 -25.74 -6.50 6.80
CA LYS A 108 -26.28 -7.66 7.52
C LYS A 108 -25.54 -8.95 7.16
N ASP A 109 -25.90 -10.08 7.77
CA ASP A 109 -25.34 -11.39 7.40
C ASP A 109 -25.59 -11.71 5.92
N ALA A 110 -24.68 -12.46 5.31
CA ALA A 110 -24.76 -12.80 3.90
C ALA A 110 -26.07 -13.51 3.57
N HIS A 111 -26.68 -13.09 2.47
CA HIS A 111 -27.92 -13.61 1.94
C HIS A 111 -27.85 -13.54 0.41
N GLY A 112 -28.87 -14.05 -0.29
CA GLY A 112 -28.97 -13.99 -1.74
C GLY A 112 -29.21 -12.56 -2.25
N GLU A 113 -30.19 -12.37 -3.13
CA GLU A 113 -30.52 -11.06 -3.66
C GLU A 113 -30.84 -10.05 -2.54
N CYS A 114 -30.31 -8.83 -2.68
CA CYS A 114 -30.41 -7.78 -1.67
C CYS A 114 -31.29 -6.63 -2.14
N ASN A 115 -32.48 -6.56 -1.56
CA ASN A 115 -33.43 -5.45 -1.76
C ASN A 115 -33.42 -4.45 -0.60
N ASN A 116 -32.49 -4.60 0.36
CA ASN A 116 -32.33 -3.67 1.47
C ASN A 116 -31.63 -2.38 1.01
N ALA A 117 -31.92 -1.27 1.70
CA ALA A 117 -31.19 -0.02 1.50
C ALA A 117 -29.68 -0.21 1.74
N PRO A 118 -28.80 0.44 0.96
CA PRO A 118 -27.36 0.38 1.18
C PRO A 118 -27.01 0.96 2.53
N GLN A 119 -26.17 0.25 3.28
CA GLN A 119 -25.65 0.68 4.57
C GLN A 119 -24.22 0.18 4.76
N CYS A 120 -23.30 1.10 5.02
CA CYS A 120 -21.90 0.79 5.23
C CYS A 120 -21.64 0.23 6.63
N VAL A 121 -20.94 -0.89 6.74
CA VAL A 121 -20.55 -1.49 8.03
C VAL A 121 -19.54 -0.68 8.83
N ASN A 122 -18.86 0.28 8.19
CA ASN A 122 -17.80 1.08 8.81
C ASN A 122 -18.33 2.44 9.31
N CYS A 123 -19.00 3.20 8.44
CA CYS A 123 -19.49 4.56 8.77
C CYS A 123 -21.01 4.64 8.99
N GLY A 124 -21.78 3.59 8.66
CA GLY A 124 -23.25 3.62 8.71
C GLY A 124 -23.93 4.41 7.58
N GLY A 125 -23.17 5.02 6.66
CA GLY A 125 -23.67 5.81 5.55
C GLY A 125 -24.49 5.01 4.52
N ARG A 126 -25.29 5.72 3.71
CA ARG A 126 -26.23 5.15 2.71
C ARG A 126 -25.53 4.71 1.42
N HIS A 127 -24.49 3.90 1.53
CA HIS A 127 -23.76 3.33 0.40
C HIS A 127 -23.27 1.92 0.73
N LYS A 128 -22.81 1.19 -0.29
CA LYS A 128 -22.24 -0.15 -0.13
C LYS A 128 -20.94 -0.07 0.68
N SER A 129 -20.64 -1.11 1.44
CA SER A 129 -19.46 -1.15 2.31
C SER A 129 -18.13 -1.13 1.55
N ASN A 130 -18.11 -1.49 0.25
CA ASN A 130 -16.93 -1.45 -0.61
C ASN A 130 -16.83 -0.16 -1.46
N TYR A 131 -17.60 0.87 -1.11
CA TYR A 131 -17.50 2.18 -1.77
C TYR A 131 -16.12 2.81 -1.51
N ARG A 132 -15.45 3.30 -2.56
CA ARG A 132 -14.06 3.76 -2.48
C ARG A 132 -13.89 5.11 -1.80
N GLU A 133 -14.93 5.94 -1.81
CA GLU A 133 -14.93 7.28 -1.21
C GLU A 133 -15.70 7.29 0.13
N CYS A 134 -15.83 6.12 0.75
CA CYS A 134 -16.32 6.01 2.13
C CYS A 134 -15.39 6.71 3.11
#